data_AF-A0A1G8XRQ0-F1
#
_entry.id   AF-A0A1G8XRQ0-F1
#
_cell.length_a   1.000
_cell.length_b   1.000
_cell.length_c   1.000
_cell.angle_alpha   90.00
_cell.angle_beta   90.00
_cell.angle_gamma   90.00
#
_symmetry.space_group_name_H-M   'P 1'
#
loop_
_entity.id
_entity.type
_entity.pdbx_description
1 polymer ?
#
loop_
_entity_poly.entity_id
_entity_poly.type
_entity_poly.pdbx_seq_one_letter_code
_entity_poly.pdbx_strand_id
1 'polypeptide(L)' 'MTDKPASPWRIPLVRELAVILAIKLALLLAIKALWFDAPSVPVDGSQHVGTHLFGAPQAPSPPRTEEMPR' A
#
# COMPACT_ATOMS: atom_id res chain seq x y z
N MET A 1 -41.23 25.79 -9.52
CA MET A 1 -41.26 24.32 -9.65
C MET A 1 -39.89 23.80 -9.30
N THR A 2 -39.74 23.17 -8.13
CA THR A 2 -38.48 22.56 -7.70
C THR A 2 -38.55 21.07 -7.97
N ASP A 3 -37.95 20.64 -9.07
CA ASP A 3 -37.80 19.21 -9.37
C ASP A 3 -36.76 18.60 -8.44
N LYS A 4 -37.20 17.69 -7.59
CA LYS A 4 -36.33 16.92 -6.70
C LYS A 4 -35.58 15.89 -7.55
N PRO A 5 -34.24 15.84 -7.53
CA PRO A 5 -33.51 14.89 -8.36
C PRO A 5 -33.90 13.46 -8.00
N ALA A 6 -34.22 12.66 -9.01
CA ALA A 6 -34.55 11.26 -8.84
C ALA A 6 -33.34 10.52 -8.24
N SER A 7 -33.55 9.85 -7.10
CA SER A 7 -32.49 9.11 -6.43
C SER A 7 -32.06 7.90 -7.26
N PRO A 8 -30.77 7.75 -7.62
CA PRO A 8 -30.29 6.65 -8.45
C PRO A 8 -30.46 5.28 -7.77
N TRP A 9 -30.65 5.26 -6.45
CA TRP A 9 -30.89 4.07 -5.64
C TRP A 9 -32.24 3.39 -5.88
N ARG A 10 -33.18 4.04 -6.57
CA ARG A 10 -34.48 3.46 -6.95
C ARG A 10 -34.36 2.47 -8.11
N ILE A 11 -33.26 2.52 -8.85
CA ILE A 11 -33.02 1.64 -9.99
C ILE A 11 -32.51 0.29 -9.44
N PRO A 12 -33.20 -0.83 -9.72
CA PRO A 12 -32.82 -2.15 -9.20
C PRO A 12 -31.38 -2.51 -9.61
N LEU A 13 -30.99 -2.17 -10.84
CA LEU A 13 -29.64 -2.39 -11.37
C LEU A 13 -28.54 -1.71 -10.54
N VAL A 14 -28.77 -0.47 -10.06
CA VAL A 14 -27.79 0.26 -9.23
C VAL A 14 -27.63 -0.44 -7.88
N ARG A 15 -28.72 -0.96 -7.32
CA ARG A 15 -28.68 -1.71 -6.06
C ARG A 15 -27.94 -3.04 -6.22
N GLU A 16 -28.19 -3.77 -7.31
CA GLU A 16 -27.50 -5.02 -7.62
C GLU A 16 -25.99 -4.80 -7.81
N LEU A 17 -25.61 -3.78 -8.59
CA LEU A 17 -24.22 -3.40 -8.78
C LEU A 17 -23.56 -2.99 -7.46
N ALA A 18 -24.24 -2.23 -6.60
CA ALA A 18 -23.72 -1.85 -5.30
C ALA A 18 -23.45 -3.07 -4.40
N VAL A 19 -24.32 -4.08 -4.43
CA VAL A 19 -24.12 -5.34 -3.69
C VAL A 19 -22.91 -6.11 -4.23
N ILE A 20 -22.80 -6.26 -5.55
CA ILE A 20 -21.65 -6.93 -6.18
C ILE A 20 -20.34 -6.21 -5.83
N LEU A 21 -20.35 -4.87 -5.89
CA LEU A 21 -19.20 -4.05 -5.56
C LEU A 21 -18.81 -4.19 -4.08
N ALA A 22 -19.80 -4.20 -3.18
CA ALA A 22 -19.57 -4.38 -1.75
C ALA A 22 -18.94 -5.74 -1.44
N ILE A 23 -19.43 -6.82 -2.06
CA ILE A 23 -18.85 -8.16 -1.93
C ILE A 23 -17.40 -8.17 -2.42
N LYS A 24 -17.13 -7.55 -3.57
CA LYS A 24 -15.78 -7.46 -4.13
C LYS A 24 -14.83 -6.69 -3.21
N LEU A 25 -15.28 -5.57 -2.65
CA LEU A 25 -14.50 -4.80 -1.68
C LEU A 25 -14.24 -5.59 -0.40
N ALA A 26 -15.25 -6.30 0.13
CA ALA A 26 -15.09 -7.14 1.31
C ALA A 26 -14.06 -8.25 1.07
N LEU A 27 -14.11 -8.90 -0.10
CA LEU A 27 -13.15 -9.94 -0.48
C LEU A 27 -11.72 -9.39 -0.59
N LEU A 28 -11.55 -8.22 -1.22
CA LEU A 28 -10.24 -7.56 -1.34
C LEU A 28 -9.68 -7.17 0.04
N LEU A 29 -10.51 -6.63 0.92
CA LEU A 29 -10.10 -6.28 2.29
C LEU A 29 -9.75 -7.50 3.12
N ALA A 30 -10.50 -8.60 2.98
CA ALA A 30 -10.20 -9.86 3.67
C ALA A 30 -8.86 -10.44 3.20
N ILE A 31 -8.63 -10.53 1.89
CA ILE A 31 -7.34 -10.98 1.35
C ILE A 31 -6.22 -10.05 1.84
N LYS A 32 -6.43 -8.74 1.79
CA LYS A 32 -5.47 -7.76 2.32
C LYS A 32 -5.20 -8.01 3.81
N ALA A 33 -6.20 -8.23 4.63
CA ALA A 33 -5.99 -8.50 6.05
C ALA A 33 -5.16 -9.77 6.24
N LEU A 34 -5.51 -10.89 5.58
CA LEU A 34 -4.78 -12.15 5.72
C LEU A 34 -3.32 -12.07 5.21
N TRP A 35 -3.08 -11.35 4.12
CA TRP A 35 -1.73 -11.24 3.52
C TRP A 35 -0.85 -10.19 4.22
N PHE A 36 -1.44 -9.16 4.82
CA PHE A 36 -0.72 -8.08 5.49
C PHE A 36 -0.81 -8.15 7.03
N ASP A 37 -1.43 -9.19 7.60
CA ASP A 37 -1.40 -9.46 9.06
C ASP A 37 -0.05 -9.99 9.53
N ALA A 38 0.72 -10.63 8.64
CA ALA A 38 2.12 -10.89 8.92
C ALA A 38 2.86 -9.53 8.89
N PRO A 39 3.70 -9.20 9.90
CA PRO A 39 4.42 -7.93 9.92
C PRO A 39 5.34 -7.85 8.69
N SER A 40 4.84 -7.23 7.62
CA SER A 40 5.58 -7.06 6.36
C SER A 40 6.67 -5.99 6.48
N VAL A 41 6.68 -5.28 7.60
CA VAL A 41 7.74 -4.36 8.01
C VAL A 41 8.54 -5.07 9.11
N PRO A 42 9.80 -5.44 8.83
CA PRO A 42 10.72 -5.89 9.88
C PRO A 42 10.75 -4.85 11.00
N VAL A 43 10.93 -5.29 12.26
CA VAL A 43 10.98 -4.40 13.45
C VAL A 43 11.90 -3.18 13.24
N ASP A 44 12.98 -3.33 12.47
CA ASP A 44 13.95 -2.26 12.15
C ASP A 44 13.90 -1.78 10.69
N GLY A 45 12.90 -2.19 9.89
CA GLY A 45 12.83 -1.89 8.46
C GLY A 45 12.71 -0.40 8.17
N SER A 46 11.94 0.34 8.98
CA SER A 46 11.81 1.79 8.89
C SER A 46 13.11 2.51 9.30
N GLN A 47 13.82 1.99 10.31
CA GLN A 47 15.11 2.51 10.74
C GLN A 47 16.16 2.31 9.64
N HIS A 48 16.27 1.10 9.08
CA HIS A 48 17.21 0.77 8.02
C HIS A 48 17.01 1.65 6.77
N VAL A 49 15.76 1.83 6.32
CA VAL A 49 15.44 2.74 5.21
C VAL A 49 15.77 4.20 5.57
N GLY A 50 15.54 4.62 6.81
CA GLY A 50 15.94 5.94 7.31
C GLY A 50 17.46 6.15 7.22
N THR A 51 18.26 5.17 7.64
CA THR A 51 19.72 5.25 7.56
C THR A 51 20.23 5.30 6.12
N HIS A 52 19.56 4.58 5.20
CA HIS A 52 19.90 4.58 3.77
C HIS A 52 19.46 5.86 3.03
N LEU A 53 18.32 6.45 3.39
CA LEU A 53 17.78 7.66 2.72
C LEU A 53 18.35 8.97 3.28
N PHE A 54 18.56 9.05 4.59
CA PHE A 54 19.06 10.27 5.24
C PHE A 54 20.57 10.26 5.47
N GLY A 55 21.22 9.12 5.23
CA GLY A 55 22.64 8.92 5.42
C GLY A 55 23.02 8.93 6.90
N ALA A 56 23.66 7.86 7.37
CA ALA A 56 24.53 8.02 8.52
C ALA A 56 25.60 9.08 8.19
N PRO A 57 25.99 9.96 9.13
CA PRO A 57 27.17 10.79 8.96
C PRO A 57 28.32 9.90 8.54
N GLN A 58 28.92 10.22 7.39
CA GLN A 58 29.99 9.47 6.76
C GLN A 58 31.02 9.04 7.80
N ALA A 59 31.06 7.75 8.14
CA ALA A 59 32.30 7.17 8.62
C ALA A 59 33.25 7.15 7.41
N PRO A 60 34.50 7.61 7.55
CA PRO A 60 35.42 7.68 6.43
C PRO A 60 35.57 6.30 5.80
N SER A 61 35.25 6.21 4.50
CA SER A 61 35.41 5.01 3.69
C SER A 61 36.84 4.47 3.87
N PRO A 62 37.06 3.20 4.26
CA PRO A 62 38.37 2.59 4.10
C PRO A 62 38.72 2.61 2.60
N PRO A 63 40.01 2.75 2.24
CA PRO A 63 40.42 2.96 0.86
C PRO A 63 39.88 1.84 -0.03
N ARG A 64 39.10 2.26 -1.04
CA ARG A 64 38.60 1.43 -2.12
C ARG A 64 39.79 0.71 -2.74
N THR A 65 39.96 -0.58 -2.42
CA THR A 65 40.91 -1.42 -3.11
C THR A 65 40.35 -1.62 -4.51
N GLU A 66 40.84 -0.82 -5.46
CA GLU A 66 40.60 -1.03 -6.89
C GLU A 66 41.05 -2.46 -7.22
N GLU A 67 40.10 -3.29 -7.65
CA GLU A 67 40.37 -4.60 -8.19
C GLU A 67 41.25 -4.42 -9.43
N MET A 68 42.52 -4.82 -9.31
CA MET A 68 43.47 -4.83 -10.41
C MET A 68 43.08 -5.98 -11.36
N PRO A 69 42.77 -5.70 -12.65
CA PRO A 69 42.44 -6.74 -13.60
C PRO A 69 43.65 -7.66 -13.79
N ARG A 70 43.43 -8.97 -13.67
CA ARG A 70 44.40 -10.00 -14.05
C ARG A 70 44.29 -10.33 -15.53
#